data_AF-A0AAJ6XEN0-F1
#
_entry.id   AF-A0AAJ6XEN0-F1
#
_cell.length_a   1.000
_cell.length_b   1.000
_cell.length_c   1.000
_cell.angle_alpha   90.00
_cell.angle_beta   90.00
_cell.angle_gamma   90.00
#
_symmetry.space_group_name_H-M   'P 1'
#
loop_
_entity.id
_entity.type
_entity.pdbx_description
1 polymer ?
#
loop_
_entity_poly.entity_id
_entity_poly.type
_entity_poly.pdbx_seq_one_letter_code
_entity_poly.pdbx_strand_id
1 'polypeptide(L)'
;MSDLEAPLRPKRKKVWVDYFVRFRWILVIFVVLPISFTLYFLTYLGDVKSEMKSYKQRQKEHDENVKKVVKRLKERNPSKDGLVCTARKPWIAVGMRNVDYKRARHFEVDLSAFCNILEIDRERMVARVEPLVNMGQISRASVPMNLSLAVVAELDDLTVGGLINGYGIEGSSHIYGLFSDTVVAYEIVLADGQVVRATKDNEYSDLFYAIPWSQGTLGLLVSAEIKLIPVKEYMRLTYKPVVGNLKELAQAYIDSFAPRDGDQDNPSKVPDFVETMIYNSTEGVMMTGRYASKEEAKKKGNVINNVGWWFKPWFYQHAQTALKKGEFVEYIPTREYYHRHTRCLYWEGKLILPFGDQWWFRFLLGWMMPPKVSLLKATQGEAIRNYYHEMHVIQDMLVPLYKVGDALEWVDREMEVYPIWLCPHRLFKLPVKTMVYPEPGFEHQHRQGDTSYAQMFTDVGVYYSPGPVLRGEVFDGADAVRRMENWLIENHGFQPQYAVSELNEKKFWRMFDADLYEHARKKYGAVGTFMSVYYKSKKGRKTEKEVQEAEQAHLETAYAEAG
;
A
#
# COMPACT_ATOMS: atom_id res chain seq x y z
N MET A 1 29.54 13.50 13.33
CA MET A 1 29.77 12.31 14.15
C MET A 1 28.95 12.48 15.42
N SER A 2 27.76 11.88 15.48
CA SER A 2 27.07 11.65 16.74
C SER A 2 27.36 10.20 17.13
N ASP A 3 28.14 10.02 18.18
CA ASP A 3 28.34 8.73 18.86
C ASP A 3 27.02 8.29 19.51
N LEU A 4 26.06 7.88 18.70
CA LEU A 4 25.02 6.96 19.14
C LEU A 4 25.68 5.58 19.14
N GLU A 5 26.33 5.23 20.25
CA GLU A 5 26.85 3.88 20.46
C GLU A 5 25.69 2.89 20.32
N ALA A 6 25.57 2.28 19.14
CA ALA A 6 24.67 1.17 18.95
C ALA A 6 25.03 0.11 19.99
N PRO A 7 24.06 -0.40 20.78
CA PRO A 7 24.37 -1.33 21.86
C PRO A 7 25.11 -2.54 21.28
N LEU A 8 26.18 -2.99 21.95
CA LEU A 8 26.94 -4.18 21.55
C LEU A 8 26.00 -5.41 21.58
N ARG A 9 25.53 -5.83 20.41
CA ARG A 9 24.65 -7.00 20.26
C ARG A 9 25.48 -8.28 20.10
N PRO A 10 25.10 -9.38 20.77
CA PRO A 10 25.79 -10.66 20.58
C PRO A 10 25.63 -11.16 19.15
N LYS A 11 26.61 -11.93 18.65
CA LYS A 11 26.52 -12.58 17.34
C LYS A 11 25.48 -13.71 17.37
N ARG A 12 24.68 -13.79 16.31
CA ARG A 12 23.69 -14.86 16.13
C ARG A 12 24.37 -16.14 15.63
N LYS A 13 23.95 -17.30 16.15
CA LYS A 13 24.33 -18.59 15.57
C LYS A 13 23.64 -18.75 14.20
N LYS A 14 24.42 -19.11 13.18
CA LYS A 14 23.86 -19.42 11.85
C LYS A 14 23.17 -20.78 11.88
N VAL A 15 22.02 -20.87 11.24
CA VAL A 15 21.26 -22.12 11.07
C VAL A 15 21.20 -22.49 9.59
N TRP A 16 20.82 -23.73 9.28
CA TRP A 16 20.70 -24.21 7.89
C TRP A 16 19.82 -23.31 7.00
N VAL A 17 18.80 -22.66 7.58
CA VAL A 17 17.93 -21.71 6.86
C VAL A 17 18.70 -20.51 6.32
N ASP A 18 19.72 -19.99 7.03
CA ASP A 18 20.57 -18.89 6.53
C ASP A 18 21.24 -19.26 5.19
N TYR A 19 21.68 -20.52 5.07
CA TYR A 19 22.31 -21.00 3.84
C TYR A 19 21.29 -21.14 2.71
N PHE A 20 20.10 -21.67 2.98
CA PHE A 20 19.05 -21.78 1.97
C PHE A 20 18.59 -20.41 1.45
N VAL A 21 18.44 -19.42 2.34
CA VAL A 21 18.11 -18.05 1.95
C VAL A 21 19.21 -17.44 1.09
N ARG A 22 20.48 -17.65 1.44
CA ARG A 22 21.64 -17.16 0.67
C ARG A 22 21.68 -17.68 -0.78
N PHE A 23 21.28 -18.93 -1.02
CA PHE A 23 21.29 -19.54 -2.37
C PHE A 23 19.93 -19.47 -3.07
N ARG A 24 18.93 -18.83 -2.45
CA ARG A 24 17.58 -18.77 -2.97
C ARG A 24 17.48 -18.11 -4.34
N TRP A 25 18.40 -17.21 -4.66
CA TRP A 25 18.48 -16.56 -5.97
C TRP A 25 18.52 -17.58 -7.13
N ILE A 26 19.05 -18.79 -6.93
CA ILE A 26 19.08 -19.85 -7.96
C ILE A 26 17.66 -20.22 -8.37
N LEU A 27 16.81 -20.56 -7.39
CA LEU A 27 15.41 -20.87 -7.62
C LEU A 27 14.66 -19.65 -8.18
N VAL A 28 15.02 -18.44 -7.73
CA VAL A 28 14.40 -17.22 -8.26
C VAL A 28 14.70 -17.05 -9.75
N ILE A 29 15.94 -17.20 -10.19
CA ILE A 29 16.34 -17.01 -11.59
C ILE A 29 15.77 -18.10 -12.49
N PHE A 30 15.90 -19.36 -12.11
CA PHE A 30 15.59 -20.47 -13.01
C PHE A 30 14.14 -20.94 -12.95
N VAL A 31 13.38 -20.55 -11.92
CA VAL A 31 11.98 -20.97 -11.74
C VAL A 31 11.05 -19.77 -11.59
N VAL A 32 11.30 -18.90 -10.60
CA VAL A 32 10.36 -17.83 -10.26
C VAL A 32 10.26 -16.79 -11.38
N LEU A 33 11.38 -16.29 -11.91
CA LEU A 33 11.38 -15.25 -12.94
C LEU A 33 10.72 -15.71 -14.26
N PRO A 34 11.05 -16.87 -14.85
CA PRO A 34 10.41 -17.33 -16.09
C PRO A 34 8.91 -17.54 -15.93
N ILE A 35 8.47 -18.13 -14.81
CA ILE A 35 7.05 -18.34 -14.53
C ILE A 35 6.35 -17.00 -14.27
N SER A 36 6.98 -16.08 -13.51
CA SER A 36 6.45 -14.74 -13.26
C SER A 36 6.23 -13.98 -14.56
N PHE A 37 7.24 -13.95 -15.43
CA PHE A 37 7.16 -13.32 -16.75
C PHE A 37 6.01 -13.93 -17.57
N THR A 38 5.91 -15.26 -17.60
CA THR A 38 4.82 -15.95 -18.31
C THR A 38 3.45 -15.56 -17.76
N LEU A 39 3.28 -15.53 -16.43
CA LEU A 39 2.03 -15.12 -15.80
C LEU A 39 1.68 -13.66 -16.08
N TYR A 40 2.64 -12.74 -15.99
CA TYR A 40 2.41 -11.33 -16.33
C TYR A 40 2.03 -11.16 -17.80
N PHE A 41 2.68 -11.90 -18.71
CA PHE A 41 2.36 -11.88 -20.13
C PHE A 41 0.94 -12.42 -20.39
N LEU A 42 0.54 -13.52 -19.74
CA LEU A 42 -0.81 -14.06 -19.85
C LEU A 42 -1.87 -13.09 -19.27
N THR A 43 -1.60 -12.46 -18.12
CA THR A 43 -2.47 -11.42 -17.56
C THR A 43 -2.60 -10.26 -18.54
N TYR A 44 -1.49 -9.78 -19.11
CA TYR A 44 -1.50 -8.72 -20.11
C TYR A 44 -2.37 -9.08 -21.33
N LEU A 45 -2.25 -10.30 -21.86
CA LEU A 45 -3.11 -10.77 -22.95
C LEU A 45 -4.59 -10.82 -22.55
N GLY A 46 -4.88 -11.22 -21.32
CA GLY A 46 -6.22 -11.20 -20.74
C GLY A 46 -6.79 -9.79 -20.65
N ASP A 47 -6.00 -8.83 -20.17
CA ASP A 47 -6.37 -7.42 -20.08
C ASP A 47 -6.67 -6.85 -21.47
N VAL A 48 -5.76 -7.05 -22.44
CA VAL A 48 -5.94 -6.60 -23.83
C VAL A 48 -7.23 -7.18 -24.43
N LYS A 49 -7.48 -8.49 -24.21
CA LYS A 49 -8.71 -9.13 -24.67
C LYS A 49 -9.96 -8.54 -24.00
N SER A 50 -9.89 -8.15 -22.73
CA SER A 50 -10.98 -7.46 -22.04
C SER A 50 -11.18 -6.03 -22.57
N GLU A 51 -10.09 -5.30 -22.79
CA GLU A 51 -10.09 -3.93 -23.33
C GLU A 51 -10.69 -3.87 -24.74
N MET A 52 -10.56 -4.93 -25.54
CA MET A 52 -11.22 -5.07 -26.86
C MET A 52 -12.76 -5.18 -26.77
N LYS A 53 -13.32 -5.51 -25.59
CA LYS A 53 -14.78 -5.57 -25.40
C LYS A 53 -15.34 -4.16 -25.20
N SER A 54 -16.55 -3.92 -25.72
CA SER A 54 -17.29 -2.70 -25.42
C SER A 54 -17.58 -2.57 -23.92
N TYR A 55 -17.72 -1.35 -23.42
CA TYR A 55 -18.12 -1.11 -22.03
C TYR A 55 -19.45 -1.79 -21.70
N LYS A 56 -20.42 -1.79 -22.63
CA LYS A 56 -21.70 -2.50 -22.48
C LYS A 56 -21.54 -4.00 -22.25
N GLN A 57 -20.61 -4.65 -22.97
CA GLN A 57 -20.35 -6.07 -22.78
C GLN A 57 -19.69 -6.36 -21.43
N ARG A 58 -18.70 -5.53 -21.02
CA ARG A 58 -18.07 -5.65 -19.70
C ARG A 58 -19.06 -5.43 -18.56
N GLN A 59 -19.97 -4.46 -18.70
CA GLN A 59 -21.04 -4.24 -17.73
C GLN A 59 -21.96 -5.45 -17.61
N LYS A 60 -22.35 -6.07 -18.74
CA LYS A 60 -23.18 -7.29 -18.70
C LYS A 60 -22.47 -8.43 -17.97
N GLU A 61 -21.18 -8.65 -18.25
CA GLU A 61 -20.37 -9.68 -17.58
C GLU A 61 -20.24 -9.40 -16.07
N HIS A 62 -20.07 -8.13 -15.70
CA HIS A 62 -20.07 -7.67 -14.31
C HIS A 62 -21.39 -8.04 -13.61
N ASP A 63 -22.54 -7.66 -14.18
CA ASP A 63 -23.86 -7.93 -13.60
C ASP A 63 -24.12 -9.44 -13.43
N GLU A 64 -23.68 -10.25 -14.40
CA GLU A 64 -23.76 -11.72 -14.32
C GLU A 64 -22.86 -12.27 -13.20
N ASN A 65 -21.67 -11.72 -13.01
CA ASN A 65 -20.76 -12.13 -11.94
C ASN A 65 -21.27 -11.70 -10.56
N VAL A 66 -21.86 -10.51 -10.42
CA VAL A 66 -22.53 -10.07 -9.18
C VAL A 66 -23.64 -11.04 -8.79
N LYS A 67 -24.47 -11.48 -9.74
CA LYS A 67 -25.52 -12.48 -9.48
C LYS A 67 -24.95 -13.81 -8.97
N LYS A 68 -23.81 -14.27 -9.51
CA LYS A 68 -23.12 -15.49 -9.03
C LYS A 68 -22.63 -15.32 -7.59
N VAL A 69 -22.06 -14.15 -7.26
CA VAL A 69 -21.61 -13.82 -5.91
C VAL A 69 -22.77 -13.83 -4.92
N VAL A 70 -23.87 -13.14 -5.25
CA VAL A 70 -25.08 -13.09 -4.42
C VAL A 70 -25.66 -14.50 -4.21
N LYS A 71 -25.78 -15.28 -5.29
CA LYS A 71 -26.26 -16.66 -5.22
C LYS A 71 -25.38 -17.49 -4.28
N ARG A 72 -24.05 -17.44 -4.49
CA ARG A 72 -23.09 -18.19 -3.68
C ARG A 72 -23.16 -17.79 -2.22
N LEU A 73 -23.27 -16.50 -1.92
CA LEU A 73 -23.36 -16.00 -0.55
C LEU A 73 -24.62 -16.52 0.17
N LYS A 74 -25.77 -16.54 -0.53
CA LYS A 74 -27.04 -17.05 0.01
C LYS A 74 -27.08 -18.56 0.26
N GLU A 75 -26.16 -19.32 -0.34
CA GLU A 75 -26.02 -20.76 -0.07
C GLU A 75 -25.35 -21.04 1.29
N ARG A 76 -24.78 -20.02 1.94
CA ARG A 76 -24.14 -20.17 3.25
C ARG A 76 -25.16 -20.58 4.30
N ASN A 77 -24.86 -21.63 5.05
CA ASN A 77 -25.55 -22.02 6.27
C ASN A 77 -24.71 -21.64 7.49
N PRO A 78 -25.05 -20.59 8.26
CA PRO A 78 -24.25 -20.14 9.40
C PRO A 78 -24.00 -21.22 10.46
N SER A 79 -24.88 -22.21 10.61
CA SER A 79 -24.69 -23.30 11.58
C SER A 79 -23.68 -24.35 11.13
N LYS A 80 -23.44 -24.51 9.82
CA LYS A 80 -22.51 -25.51 9.23
C LYS A 80 -21.27 -24.91 8.59
N ASP A 81 -21.41 -23.76 7.98
CA ASP A 81 -20.36 -23.03 7.28
C ASP A 81 -19.74 -21.96 8.18
N GLY A 82 -18.47 -21.62 7.95
CA GLY A 82 -17.80 -20.60 8.76
C GLY A 82 -18.09 -19.18 8.29
N LEU A 83 -17.29 -18.24 8.79
CA LEU A 83 -17.31 -16.84 8.35
C LEU A 83 -16.95 -16.70 6.85
N VAL A 84 -17.60 -15.77 6.18
CA VAL A 84 -17.42 -15.46 4.76
C VAL A 84 -16.05 -14.84 4.51
N CYS A 85 -15.38 -15.32 3.48
CA CYS A 85 -14.18 -14.68 2.94
C CYS A 85 -14.09 -14.83 1.42
N THR A 86 -13.26 -14.03 0.79
CA THR A 86 -12.96 -14.19 -0.65
C THR A 86 -12.23 -15.51 -0.89
N ALA A 87 -12.43 -16.16 -2.04
CA ALA A 87 -11.70 -17.39 -2.43
C ALA A 87 -10.21 -17.15 -2.77
N ARG A 88 -9.74 -15.89 -2.68
CA ARG A 88 -8.37 -15.48 -2.99
C ARG A 88 -7.37 -16.21 -2.11
N LYS A 89 -6.47 -17.01 -2.70
CA LYS A 89 -5.49 -17.78 -1.93
C LYS A 89 -4.51 -16.87 -1.17
N PRO A 90 -4.06 -17.25 0.05
CA PRO A 90 -3.21 -16.41 0.91
C PRO A 90 -1.97 -15.84 0.24
N TRP A 91 -1.26 -16.66 -0.56
CA TRP A 91 -0.03 -16.26 -1.22
C TRP A 91 -0.25 -15.23 -2.34
N ILE A 92 -1.48 -15.01 -2.82
CA ILE A 92 -1.78 -14.02 -3.86
C ILE A 92 -1.81 -12.59 -3.30
N ALA A 93 -1.95 -12.41 -1.98
CA ALA A 93 -1.87 -11.10 -1.36
C ALA A 93 -0.42 -10.55 -1.43
N VAL A 94 -0.27 -9.26 -1.73
CA VAL A 94 1.05 -8.60 -1.79
C VAL A 94 1.62 -8.40 -0.39
N GLY A 95 0.80 -8.02 0.59
CA GLY A 95 1.24 -7.82 1.99
C GLY A 95 1.76 -9.09 2.68
N MET A 96 2.68 -8.95 3.63
CA MET A 96 3.32 -10.07 4.34
C MET A 96 2.40 -10.81 5.32
N ARG A 97 1.17 -10.35 5.56
CA ARG A 97 0.27 -10.96 6.54
C ARG A 97 -0.02 -12.43 6.25
N ASN A 98 -0.02 -13.21 7.33
CA ASN A 98 -0.50 -14.58 7.29
C ASN A 98 -2.03 -14.59 7.25
N VAL A 99 -2.59 -14.98 6.12
CA VAL A 99 -4.04 -15.10 5.90
C VAL A 99 -4.56 -16.43 6.49
N ASP A 100 -4.02 -16.83 7.63
CA ASP A 100 -4.22 -18.16 8.24
C ASP A 100 -5.65 -18.33 8.79
N TYR A 101 -6.45 -17.25 8.87
CA TYR A 101 -7.88 -17.36 9.17
C TYR A 101 -8.65 -18.22 8.17
N LYS A 102 -8.16 -18.34 6.93
CA LYS A 102 -8.74 -19.24 5.92
C LYS A 102 -8.39 -20.71 6.14
N ARG A 103 -7.60 -21.03 7.16
CA ARG A 103 -7.31 -22.42 7.55
C ARG A 103 -8.27 -22.94 8.61
N ALA A 104 -8.96 -22.04 9.30
CA ALA A 104 -10.08 -22.37 10.18
C ALA A 104 -11.37 -22.55 9.37
N ARG A 105 -12.50 -22.82 10.04
CA ARG A 105 -13.82 -22.92 9.40
C ARG A 105 -14.17 -21.59 8.69
N HIS A 106 -14.48 -21.64 7.40
CA HIS A 106 -14.77 -20.45 6.58
C HIS A 106 -15.68 -20.80 5.40
N PHE A 107 -16.25 -19.78 4.75
CA PHE A 107 -17.05 -19.91 3.54
C PHE A 107 -16.49 -19.05 2.41
N GLU A 108 -15.94 -19.68 1.36
CA GLU A 108 -15.32 -18.97 0.24
C GLU A 108 -16.35 -18.47 -0.79
N VAL A 109 -16.20 -17.20 -1.17
CA VAL A 109 -16.90 -16.56 -2.28
C VAL A 109 -15.88 -16.09 -3.32
N ASP A 110 -16.00 -16.56 -4.56
CA ASP A 110 -15.04 -16.23 -5.61
C ASP A 110 -15.33 -14.86 -6.25
N LEU A 111 -14.29 -14.01 -6.27
CA LEU A 111 -14.29 -12.70 -6.90
C LEU A 111 -13.25 -12.61 -8.03
N SER A 112 -12.64 -13.73 -8.45
CA SER A 112 -11.54 -13.77 -9.42
C SER A 112 -11.88 -13.17 -10.79
N ALA A 113 -13.16 -13.17 -11.17
CA ALA A 113 -13.64 -12.62 -12.44
C ALA A 113 -13.76 -11.09 -12.48
N PHE A 114 -13.63 -10.40 -11.34
CA PHE A 114 -13.83 -8.96 -11.21
C PHE A 114 -12.56 -8.16 -11.53
N CYS A 115 -12.09 -8.24 -12.77
CA CYS A 115 -10.83 -7.65 -13.25
C CYS A 115 -10.98 -6.65 -14.43
N ASN A 116 -12.19 -6.14 -14.68
CA ASN A 116 -12.49 -5.27 -15.79
C ASN A 116 -12.52 -3.79 -15.39
N ILE A 117 -11.97 -2.94 -16.26
CA ILE A 117 -12.32 -1.52 -16.29
C ILE A 117 -13.71 -1.44 -16.91
N LEU A 118 -14.73 -1.01 -16.17
CA LEU A 118 -16.11 -0.98 -16.66
C LEU A 118 -16.36 0.26 -17.53
N GLU A 119 -15.78 1.39 -17.17
CA GLU A 119 -15.95 2.67 -17.87
C GLU A 119 -14.83 3.66 -17.54
N ILE A 120 -14.45 4.51 -18.50
CA ILE A 120 -13.64 5.72 -18.27
C ILE A 120 -14.44 6.91 -18.80
N ASP A 121 -15.09 7.64 -17.89
CA ASP A 121 -15.93 8.78 -18.21
C ASP A 121 -15.10 10.07 -18.15
N ARG A 122 -14.96 10.73 -19.31
CA ARG A 122 -14.17 11.97 -19.48
C ARG A 122 -14.95 13.22 -19.11
N GLU A 123 -16.27 13.15 -19.06
CA GLU A 123 -17.13 14.26 -18.68
C GLU A 123 -17.26 14.33 -17.16
N ARG A 124 -17.56 13.18 -16.53
CA ARG A 124 -17.62 13.07 -15.07
C ARG A 124 -16.23 12.99 -14.41
N MET A 125 -15.18 12.77 -15.19
CA MET A 125 -13.81 12.56 -14.72
C MET A 125 -13.73 11.43 -13.69
N VAL A 126 -14.30 10.27 -14.04
CA VAL A 126 -14.40 9.10 -13.16
C VAL A 126 -14.10 7.82 -13.96
N ALA A 127 -13.34 6.92 -13.37
CA ALA A 127 -13.19 5.55 -13.85
C ALA A 127 -14.03 4.61 -12.97
N ARG A 128 -14.94 3.84 -13.58
CA ARG A 128 -15.63 2.73 -12.90
C ARG A 128 -14.86 1.45 -13.16
N VAL A 129 -14.41 0.79 -12.11
CA VAL A 129 -13.50 -0.37 -12.18
C VAL A 129 -13.92 -1.46 -11.21
N GLU A 130 -13.60 -2.69 -11.56
CA GLU A 130 -13.76 -3.85 -10.67
C GLU A 130 -12.57 -3.97 -9.69
N PRO A 131 -12.74 -4.58 -8.50
CA PRO A 131 -11.76 -4.59 -7.41
C PRO A 131 -10.41 -5.23 -7.73
N LEU A 132 -10.30 -6.14 -8.71
CA LEU A 132 -9.04 -6.77 -9.09
C LEU A 132 -8.33 -6.06 -10.25
N VAL A 133 -8.89 -4.97 -10.78
CA VAL A 133 -8.13 -4.06 -11.65
C VAL A 133 -6.92 -3.56 -10.89
N ASN A 134 -5.74 -3.68 -11.50
CA ASN A 134 -4.47 -3.29 -10.88
C ASN A 134 -3.94 -1.95 -11.44
N MET A 135 -2.98 -1.35 -10.73
CA MET A 135 -2.41 -0.04 -11.10
C MET A 135 -1.76 -0.07 -12.49
N GLY A 136 -1.11 -1.17 -12.85
CA GLY A 136 -0.50 -1.35 -14.15
C GLY A 136 -1.51 -1.36 -15.31
N GLN A 137 -2.68 -1.96 -15.10
CA GLN A 137 -3.80 -2.06 -16.05
C GLN A 137 -4.49 -0.71 -16.22
N ILE A 138 -4.95 -0.08 -15.13
CA ILE A 138 -5.69 1.19 -15.23
C ILE A 138 -4.84 2.32 -15.80
N SER A 139 -3.58 2.44 -15.39
CA SER A 139 -2.67 3.46 -15.91
C SER A 139 -2.33 3.25 -17.39
N ARG A 140 -2.24 1.99 -17.86
CA ARG A 140 -2.04 1.68 -19.29
C ARG A 140 -3.23 2.13 -20.12
N ALA A 141 -4.45 1.98 -19.60
CA ALA A 141 -5.66 2.42 -20.28
C ALA A 141 -5.86 3.94 -20.22
N SER A 142 -5.60 4.59 -19.07
CA SER A 142 -5.94 5.99 -18.85
C SER A 142 -4.86 6.99 -19.29
N VAL A 143 -3.58 6.71 -19.04
CA VAL A 143 -2.49 7.69 -19.29
C VAL A 143 -2.38 8.09 -20.76
N PRO A 144 -2.56 7.20 -21.75
CA PRO A 144 -2.60 7.60 -23.17
C PRO A 144 -3.75 8.55 -23.53
N MET A 145 -4.77 8.67 -22.66
CA MET A 145 -5.87 9.62 -22.80
C MET A 145 -5.58 10.95 -22.08
N ASN A 146 -4.36 11.16 -21.60
CA ASN A 146 -3.97 12.26 -20.72
C ASN A 146 -4.81 12.32 -19.43
N LEU A 147 -5.20 11.14 -18.93
CA LEU A 147 -5.95 10.96 -17.68
C LEU A 147 -5.24 9.97 -16.75
N SER A 148 -5.37 10.17 -15.44
CA SER A 148 -4.90 9.20 -14.44
C SER A 148 -5.84 9.18 -13.24
N LEU A 149 -5.81 8.10 -12.46
CA LEU A 149 -6.33 8.17 -11.09
C LEU A 149 -5.57 9.28 -10.33
N ALA A 150 -6.26 9.97 -9.44
CA ALA A 150 -5.66 11.05 -8.64
C ALA A 150 -4.50 10.58 -7.75
N VAL A 151 -4.60 9.34 -7.25
CA VAL A 151 -3.55 8.62 -6.52
C VAL A 151 -3.28 7.31 -7.25
N VAL A 152 -2.03 7.08 -7.65
CA VAL A 152 -1.59 5.84 -8.32
C VAL A 152 -0.47 5.25 -7.49
N ALA A 153 -0.74 4.11 -6.84
CA ALA A 153 0.32 3.37 -6.16
C ALA A 153 1.32 2.81 -7.19
N GLU A 154 2.57 2.75 -6.77
CA GLU A 154 3.79 2.59 -7.54
C GLU A 154 4.13 1.16 -8.01
N LEU A 155 3.43 0.17 -7.46
CA LEU A 155 3.58 -1.23 -7.84
C LEU A 155 2.43 -1.67 -8.76
N ASP A 156 2.78 -2.15 -9.96
CA ASP A 156 1.83 -2.59 -11.00
C ASP A 156 0.75 -3.56 -10.46
N ASP A 157 1.16 -4.49 -9.59
CA ASP A 157 0.32 -5.60 -9.07
C ASP A 157 -0.68 -5.19 -7.97
N LEU A 158 -0.62 -3.94 -7.48
CA LEU A 158 -1.56 -3.44 -6.47
C LEU A 158 -2.95 -3.26 -7.07
N THR A 159 -3.94 -3.87 -6.44
CA THR A 159 -5.34 -3.89 -6.90
C THR A 159 -6.16 -2.78 -6.26
N VAL A 160 -7.08 -2.19 -7.01
CA VAL A 160 -8.04 -1.16 -6.54
C VAL A 160 -8.71 -1.55 -5.23
N GLY A 161 -9.28 -2.76 -5.15
CA GLY A 161 -9.97 -3.22 -3.93
C GLY A 161 -9.04 -3.38 -2.74
N GLY A 162 -7.75 -3.66 -2.98
CA GLY A 162 -6.73 -3.74 -1.93
C GLY A 162 -6.38 -2.36 -1.36
N LEU A 163 -6.22 -1.36 -2.24
CA LEU A 163 -5.91 0.02 -1.84
C LEU A 163 -7.08 0.68 -1.11
N ILE A 164 -8.33 0.40 -1.53
CA ILE A 164 -9.54 0.87 -0.85
C ILE A 164 -9.64 0.25 0.55
N ASN A 165 -9.63 -1.09 0.63
CA ASN A 165 -9.93 -1.78 1.88
C ASN A 165 -8.77 -1.77 2.88
N GLY A 166 -7.54 -1.54 2.41
CA GLY A 166 -6.35 -1.59 3.23
C GLY A 166 -5.78 -0.22 3.51
N TYR A 167 -4.95 0.22 2.60
CA TYR A 167 -4.24 1.49 2.63
C TYR A 167 -3.64 1.70 1.24
N GLY A 168 -3.56 2.96 0.80
CA GLY A 168 -2.97 3.30 -0.48
C GLY A 168 -2.67 4.79 -0.53
N ILE A 169 -1.41 5.12 -0.78
CA ILE A 169 -0.91 6.46 -1.06
C ILE A 169 0.11 6.37 -2.18
N GLU A 170 0.53 7.52 -2.70
CA GLU A 170 1.78 7.69 -3.45
C GLU A 170 2.10 9.19 -3.50
N GLY A 171 3.13 9.61 -4.24
CA GLY A 171 3.63 10.98 -4.20
C GLY A 171 2.64 12.12 -4.49
N SER A 172 1.42 11.88 -5.01
CA SER A 172 0.37 12.90 -5.14
C SER A 172 -0.58 12.99 -3.94
N SER A 173 -0.43 12.11 -2.96
CA SER A 173 -1.30 12.00 -1.78
C SER A 173 -1.23 13.20 -0.84
N HIS A 174 -0.17 14.03 -0.90
CA HIS A 174 -0.12 15.31 -0.18
C HIS A 174 -1.14 16.32 -0.70
N ILE A 175 -1.69 16.10 -1.90
CA ILE A 175 -2.78 16.90 -2.46
C ILE A 175 -4.11 16.16 -2.26
N TYR A 176 -4.15 14.89 -2.67
CA TYR A 176 -5.40 14.13 -2.83
C TYR A 176 -5.75 13.20 -1.66
N GLY A 177 -4.89 13.11 -0.64
CA GLY A 177 -5.06 12.22 0.51
C GLY A 177 -4.84 10.75 0.19
N LEU A 178 -5.59 9.88 0.86
CA LEU A 178 -5.54 8.44 0.65
C LEU A 178 -6.22 8.06 -0.67
N PHE A 179 -5.87 6.90 -1.23
CA PHE A 179 -6.53 6.35 -2.42
C PHE A 179 -8.06 6.27 -2.22
N SER A 180 -8.52 5.91 -1.03
CA SER A 180 -9.94 5.88 -0.66
C SER A 180 -10.63 7.25 -0.72
N ASP A 181 -9.91 8.35 -0.49
CA ASP A 181 -10.47 9.71 -0.53
C ASP A 181 -10.79 10.15 -1.96
N THR A 182 -10.23 9.45 -2.94
CA THR A 182 -10.47 9.68 -4.37
C THR A 182 -11.68 8.90 -4.90
N VAL A 183 -12.26 8.00 -4.10
CA VAL A 183 -13.42 7.20 -4.49
C VAL A 183 -14.71 8.01 -4.33
N VAL A 184 -15.61 7.91 -5.30
CA VAL A 184 -16.91 8.61 -5.29
C VAL A 184 -18.09 7.68 -5.02
N ALA A 185 -17.95 6.39 -5.33
CA ALA A 185 -18.96 5.39 -5.03
C ALA A 185 -18.38 3.99 -4.91
N TYR A 186 -18.99 3.17 -4.06
CA TYR A 186 -18.75 1.74 -3.96
C TYR A 186 -20.00 0.95 -4.35
N GLU A 187 -19.82 -0.17 -5.03
CA GLU A 187 -20.84 -1.20 -5.18
C GLU A 187 -20.46 -2.41 -4.34
N ILE A 188 -21.33 -2.78 -3.40
CA ILE A 188 -21.02 -3.72 -2.33
C ILE A 188 -22.13 -4.76 -2.24
N VAL A 189 -21.76 -6.03 -2.15
CA VAL A 189 -22.67 -7.11 -1.75
C VAL A 189 -22.61 -7.24 -0.21
N LEU A 190 -23.72 -6.92 0.46
CA LEU A 190 -23.88 -6.99 1.90
C LEU A 190 -24.03 -8.44 2.39
N ALA A 191 -24.04 -8.63 3.71
CA ALA A 191 -24.12 -9.94 4.36
C ALA A 191 -25.37 -10.75 3.99
N ASP A 192 -26.50 -10.09 3.78
CA ASP A 192 -27.78 -10.68 3.37
C ASP A 192 -27.89 -10.94 1.85
N GLY A 193 -26.86 -10.53 1.09
CA GLY A 193 -26.82 -10.62 -0.36
C GLY A 193 -27.51 -9.46 -1.09
N GLN A 194 -27.92 -8.39 -0.41
CA GLN A 194 -28.32 -7.15 -1.06
C GLN A 194 -27.10 -6.51 -1.75
N VAL A 195 -27.30 -6.00 -2.97
CA VAL A 195 -26.30 -5.19 -3.68
C VAL A 195 -26.65 -3.74 -3.49
N VAL A 196 -25.73 -2.97 -2.90
CA VAL A 196 -25.94 -1.55 -2.58
C VAL A 196 -24.89 -0.69 -3.25
N ARG A 197 -25.29 0.53 -3.61
CA ARG A 197 -24.38 1.58 -4.05
C ARG A 197 -24.19 2.58 -2.92
N ALA A 198 -23.00 2.64 -2.34
CA ALA A 198 -22.69 3.55 -1.25
C ALA A 198 -21.98 4.80 -1.77
N THR A 199 -22.53 5.98 -1.44
CA THR A 199 -21.91 7.29 -1.71
C THR A 199 -21.90 8.14 -0.45
N LYS A 200 -21.13 9.24 -0.46
CA LYS A 200 -21.03 10.18 0.66
C LYS A 200 -22.37 10.79 1.11
N ASP A 201 -23.38 10.80 0.24
CA ASP A 201 -24.59 11.62 0.33
C ASP A 201 -25.91 10.84 0.20
N ASN A 202 -25.87 9.51 0.30
CA ASN A 202 -27.07 8.66 0.30
C ASN A 202 -27.23 7.88 1.63
N GLU A 203 -28.25 7.04 1.69
CA GLU A 203 -28.62 6.24 2.87
C GLU A 203 -27.52 5.25 3.35
N TYR A 204 -26.51 5.01 2.52
CA TYR A 204 -25.34 4.16 2.79
C TYR A 204 -24.06 4.99 3.04
N SER A 205 -24.18 6.27 3.39
CA SER A 205 -23.04 7.16 3.66
C SER A 205 -22.12 6.67 4.78
N ASP A 206 -22.69 6.12 5.86
CA ASP A 206 -21.92 5.48 6.93
C ASP A 206 -21.09 4.29 6.41
N LEU A 207 -21.64 3.46 5.52
CA LEU A 207 -20.91 2.37 4.87
C LEU A 207 -19.80 2.91 3.97
N PHE A 208 -20.07 3.96 3.19
CA PHE A 208 -19.08 4.62 2.34
C PHE A 208 -17.86 5.05 3.15
N TYR A 209 -18.05 5.69 4.31
CA TYR A 209 -16.97 6.11 5.18
C TYR A 209 -16.34 4.95 6.00
N ALA A 210 -17.06 3.86 6.25
CA ALA A 210 -16.56 2.72 7.02
C ALA A 210 -15.75 1.69 6.20
N ILE A 211 -15.91 1.65 4.87
CA ILE A 211 -15.25 0.69 3.99
C ILE A 211 -13.72 0.84 3.95
N PRO A 212 -13.14 2.06 3.84
CA PRO A 212 -11.71 2.25 3.95
C PRO A 212 -11.16 1.63 5.23
N TRP A 213 -10.00 0.97 5.16
CA TRP A 213 -9.38 0.27 6.29
C TRP A 213 -10.22 -0.90 6.88
N SER A 214 -11.34 -1.29 6.28
CA SER A 214 -12.16 -2.41 6.78
C SER A 214 -11.58 -3.77 6.43
N GLN A 215 -10.58 -3.84 5.55
CA GLN A 215 -10.07 -5.07 4.96
C GLN A 215 -11.13 -5.89 4.23
N GLY A 216 -12.27 -5.31 3.82
CA GLY A 216 -13.38 -6.06 3.22
C GLY A 216 -14.06 -6.98 4.23
N THR A 217 -14.38 -6.43 5.40
CA THR A 217 -15.08 -7.12 6.50
C THR A 217 -16.49 -6.58 6.76
N LEU A 218 -16.92 -5.59 5.96
CA LEU A 218 -18.28 -5.02 5.98
C LEU A 218 -19.14 -5.51 4.81
N GLY A 219 -18.52 -6.12 3.80
CA GLY A 219 -19.18 -6.61 2.59
C GLY A 219 -18.17 -6.99 1.51
N LEU A 220 -18.67 -7.49 0.38
CA LEU A 220 -17.85 -7.82 -0.78
C LEU A 220 -17.91 -6.67 -1.79
N LEU A 221 -16.81 -5.91 -1.90
CA LEU A 221 -16.66 -4.86 -2.93
C LEU A 221 -16.62 -5.51 -4.32
N VAL A 222 -17.51 -5.09 -5.22
CA VAL A 222 -17.61 -5.63 -6.60
C VAL A 222 -17.33 -4.58 -7.68
N SER A 223 -17.54 -3.29 -7.40
CA SER A 223 -17.02 -2.20 -8.25
C SER A 223 -16.78 -0.92 -7.44
N ALA A 224 -15.97 -0.02 -7.98
CA ALA A 224 -15.74 1.30 -7.42
C ALA A 224 -15.68 2.35 -8.55
N GLU A 225 -16.19 3.54 -8.27
CA GLU A 225 -16.06 4.73 -9.12
C GLU A 225 -14.98 5.65 -8.53
N ILE A 226 -13.90 5.94 -9.27
CA ILE A 226 -12.71 6.62 -8.75
C ILE A 226 -12.43 7.88 -9.58
N LYS A 227 -12.10 8.99 -8.92
CA LYS A 227 -11.78 10.26 -9.58
C LYS A 227 -10.57 10.14 -10.50
N LEU A 228 -10.69 10.75 -11.67
CA LEU A 228 -9.63 10.98 -12.62
C LEU A 228 -9.14 12.43 -12.54
N ILE A 229 -7.87 12.63 -12.86
CA ILE A 229 -7.26 13.94 -13.05
C ILE A 229 -6.65 14.04 -14.44
N PRO A 230 -6.60 15.25 -15.02
CA PRO A 230 -5.80 15.49 -16.22
C PRO A 230 -4.31 15.35 -15.89
N VAL A 231 -3.56 14.70 -16.78
CA VAL A 231 -2.11 14.52 -16.65
C VAL A 231 -1.40 14.89 -17.96
N LYS A 232 -0.10 15.14 -17.90
CA LYS A 232 0.74 15.34 -19.08
C LYS A 232 1.63 14.13 -19.34
N GLU A 233 2.28 14.11 -20.50
CA GLU A 233 3.05 12.97 -21.00
C GLU A 233 4.32 12.68 -20.18
N TYR A 234 4.88 13.69 -19.52
CA TYR A 234 6.09 13.58 -18.72
C TYR A 234 5.91 14.11 -17.30
N MET A 235 6.70 13.55 -16.39
CA MET A 235 6.98 14.07 -15.06
C MET A 235 8.35 14.75 -15.09
N ARG A 236 8.39 16.08 -14.91
CA ARG A 236 9.63 16.82 -14.63
C ARG A 236 9.98 16.61 -13.16
N LEU A 237 11.00 15.80 -12.90
CA LEU A 237 11.42 15.41 -11.57
C LEU A 237 12.71 16.12 -11.19
N THR A 238 12.71 16.77 -10.03
CA THR A 238 13.89 17.42 -9.44
C THR A 238 14.43 16.55 -8.33
N TYR A 239 15.73 16.25 -8.35
CA TYR A 239 16.43 15.49 -7.32
C TYR A 239 17.34 16.43 -6.52
N LYS A 240 16.99 16.71 -5.28
CA LYS A 240 17.76 17.60 -4.40
C LYS A 240 18.47 16.79 -3.31
N PRO A 241 19.81 16.63 -3.37
CA PRO A 241 20.55 15.98 -2.31
C PRO A 241 20.63 16.89 -1.08
N VAL A 242 20.57 16.28 0.11
CA VAL A 242 20.71 16.98 1.39
C VAL A 242 21.62 16.14 2.28
N VAL A 243 22.57 16.83 2.93
CA VAL A 243 23.46 16.24 3.92
C VAL A 243 23.24 16.99 5.23
N GLY A 244 23.00 16.25 6.30
CA GLY A 244 22.65 16.80 7.61
C GLY A 244 22.21 15.70 8.56
N ASN A 245 21.95 16.00 9.83
CA ASN A 245 21.38 15.01 10.75
C ASN A 245 19.92 14.67 10.38
N LEU A 246 19.36 13.61 10.98
CA LEU A 246 18.01 13.12 10.66
C LEU A 246 16.89 14.18 10.82
N LYS A 247 17.01 15.12 11.76
CA LYS A 247 16.06 16.24 11.89
C LYS A 247 16.18 17.23 10.74
N GLU A 248 17.40 17.55 10.33
CA GLU A 248 17.67 18.43 9.18
C GLU A 248 17.17 17.80 7.88
N LEU A 249 17.36 16.48 7.71
CA LEU A 249 16.81 15.73 6.58
C LEU A 249 15.28 15.75 6.58
N ALA A 250 14.65 15.55 7.74
CA ALA A 250 13.19 15.65 7.89
C ALA A 250 12.69 17.07 7.53
N GLN A 251 13.35 18.12 8.04
CA GLN A 251 12.95 19.49 7.73
C GLN A 251 13.13 19.81 6.23
N ALA A 252 14.21 19.33 5.60
CA ALA A 252 14.41 19.52 4.17
C ALA A 252 13.36 18.77 3.32
N TYR A 253 12.91 17.60 3.77
CA TYR A 253 11.77 16.91 3.19
C TYR A 253 10.49 17.74 3.32
N ILE A 254 10.16 18.25 4.51
CA ILE A 254 9.00 19.10 4.74
C ILE A 254 9.03 20.35 3.84
N ASP A 255 10.16 21.05 3.82
CA ASP A 255 10.36 22.28 3.02
C ASP A 255 10.30 22.04 1.50
N SER A 256 10.43 20.79 1.05
CA SER A 256 10.37 20.46 -0.38
C SER A 256 8.95 20.57 -0.96
N PHE A 257 7.92 20.51 -0.12
CA PHE A 257 6.52 20.50 -0.60
C PHE A 257 5.52 21.28 0.26
N ALA A 258 5.83 21.59 1.52
CA ALA A 258 4.97 22.33 2.42
C ALA A 258 5.54 23.74 2.63
N PRO A 259 5.01 24.78 1.94
CA PRO A 259 5.50 26.15 2.08
C PRO A 259 5.44 26.66 3.53
N ARG A 260 6.52 27.31 3.99
CA ARG A 260 6.63 27.85 5.36
C ARG A 260 5.68 29.02 5.64
N ASP A 261 5.19 29.67 4.59
CA ASP A 261 4.18 30.74 4.69
C ASP A 261 2.75 30.20 4.81
N GLY A 262 2.58 28.87 4.84
CA GLY A 262 1.27 28.22 5.00
C GLY A 262 0.43 28.18 3.72
N ASP A 263 0.96 28.61 2.57
CA ASP A 263 0.24 28.64 1.29
C ASP A 263 0.24 27.27 0.58
N GLN A 264 -0.29 26.28 1.29
CA GLN A 264 -0.15 24.85 0.97
C GLN A 264 -1.14 24.32 -0.07
N ASP A 265 -2.04 25.18 -0.54
CA ASP A 265 -2.99 24.86 -1.62
C ASP A 265 -2.65 25.57 -2.92
N ASN A 266 -1.56 26.34 -2.93
CA ASN A 266 -1.12 27.04 -4.12
C ASN A 266 -0.35 26.09 -5.07
N PRO A 267 -0.91 25.76 -6.25
CA PRO A 267 -0.28 24.82 -7.18
C PRO A 267 1.07 25.31 -7.72
N SER A 268 1.38 26.62 -7.64
CA SER A 268 2.68 27.14 -8.05
C SER A 268 3.78 26.89 -7.02
N LYS A 269 3.41 26.74 -5.74
CA LYS A 269 4.36 26.50 -4.64
C LYS A 269 4.47 25.02 -4.28
N VAL A 270 3.37 24.29 -4.39
CA VAL A 270 3.30 22.86 -4.08
C VAL A 270 3.55 22.04 -5.35
N PRO A 271 4.45 21.03 -5.32
CA PRO A 271 4.69 20.15 -6.47
C PRO A 271 3.51 19.19 -6.68
N ASP A 272 3.38 18.64 -7.89
CA ASP A 272 2.34 17.64 -8.20
C ASP A 272 2.64 16.30 -7.53
N PHE A 273 3.92 15.99 -7.32
CA PHE A 273 4.40 14.77 -6.68
C PHE A 273 5.54 15.04 -5.70
N VAL A 274 5.59 14.27 -4.62
CA VAL A 274 6.64 14.33 -3.60
C VAL A 274 7.04 12.93 -3.18
N GLU A 275 8.34 12.69 -3.15
CA GLU A 275 8.91 11.48 -2.57
C GLU A 275 10.29 11.83 -2.01
N THR A 276 10.68 11.24 -0.89
CA THR A 276 12.05 11.34 -0.39
C THR A 276 12.61 9.97 -0.08
N MET A 277 13.92 9.83 -0.29
CA MET A 277 14.68 8.67 0.16
C MET A 277 15.80 9.11 1.09
N ILE A 278 15.82 8.55 2.30
CA ILE A 278 16.93 8.70 3.25
C ILE A 278 17.85 7.48 3.09
N TYR A 279 19.11 7.70 2.71
CA TYR A 279 20.04 6.60 2.37
C TYR A 279 20.90 6.15 3.56
N ASN A 280 21.11 7.04 4.52
CA ASN A 280 21.78 6.78 5.80
C ASN A 280 21.40 7.90 6.78
N SER A 281 21.94 7.85 7.99
CA SER A 281 21.65 8.83 9.05
C SER A 281 22.08 10.26 8.75
N THR A 282 22.80 10.49 7.64
CA THR A 282 23.35 11.79 7.26
C THR A 282 22.99 12.28 5.86
N GLU A 283 22.42 11.43 5.01
CA GLU A 283 22.23 11.72 3.58
C GLU A 283 20.84 11.33 3.10
N GLY A 284 20.17 12.26 2.41
CA GLY A 284 18.88 12.03 1.77
C GLY A 284 18.76 12.72 0.42
N VAL A 285 17.81 12.26 -0.40
CA VAL A 285 17.47 12.88 -1.68
C VAL A 285 15.99 13.20 -1.69
N MET A 286 15.68 14.50 -1.75
CA MET A 286 14.32 15.02 -1.84
C MET A 286 13.91 15.09 -3.30
N MET A 287 12.79 14.48 -3.65
CA MET A 287 12.32 14.41 -5.03
C MET A 287 10.96 15.07 -5.16
N THR A 288 10.86 16.04 -6.08
CA THR A 288 9.61 16.74 -6.36
C THR A 288 9.30 16.73 -7.85
N GLY A 289 8.07 16.38 -8.18
CA GLY A 289 7.60 16.20 -9.55
C GLY A 289 6.61 17.28 -9.97
N ARG A 290 6.68 17.69 -11.24
CA ARG A 290 5.64 18.48 -11.91
C ARG A 290 5.30 17.89 -13.27
N TYR A 291 4.03 17.91 -13.65
CA TYR A 291 3.62 17.48 -14.98
C TYR A 291 4.15 18.42 -16.07
N ALA A 292 4.85 17.84 -17.03
CA ALA A 292 5.45 18.52 -18.18
C ALA A 292 4.89 17.96 -19.50
N SER A 293 4.71 18.87 -20.45
CA SER A 293 4.30 18.50 -21.81
C SER A 293 5.43 17.81 -22.56
N LYS A 294 5.08 17.07 -23.62
CA LYS A 294 6.06 16.51 -24.55
C LYS A 294 6.93 17.58 -25.21
N GLU A 295 6.38 18.75 -25.51
CA GLU A 295 7.10 19.88 -26.11
C GLU A 295 8.16 20.41 -25.15
N GLU A 296 7.81 20.57 -23.87
CA GLU A 296 8.73 20.99 -22.81
C GLU A 296 9.86 19.96 -22.62
N ALA A 297 9.52 18.68 -22.46
CA ALA A 297 10.50 17.62 -22.23
C ALA A 297 11.54 17.51 -23.36
N LYS A 298 11.13 17.83 -24.61
CA LYS A 298 12.00 17.76 -25.80
C LYS A 298 12.80 19.04 -26.09
N LYS A 299 12.66 20.10 -25.29
CA LYS A 299 13.47 21.33 -25.47
C LYS A 299 14.96 21.01 -25.34
N LYS A 300 15.79 21.67 -26.15
CA LYS A 300 17.25 21.52 -26.11
C LYS A 300 17.78 21.80 -24.70
N GLY A 301 18.57 20.86 -24.16
CA GLY A 301 19.14 20.94 -22.82
C GLY A 301 18.37 20.14 -21.76
N ASN A 302 17.11 19.79 -22.00
CA ASN A 302 16.35 18.90 -21.12
C ASN A 302 16.75 17.44 -21.34
N VAL A 303 16.78 16.64 -20.26
CA VAL A 303 17.15 15.23 -20.29
C VAL A 303 15.91 14.38 -20.09
N ILE A 304 15.58 13.55 -21.09
CA ILE A 304 14.51 12.55 -20.96
C ILE A 304 15.11 11.25 -20.42
N ASN A 305 14.58 10.78 -19.29
CA ASN A 305 14.99 9.52 -18.67
C ASN A 305 13.85 8.50 -18.71
N ASN A 306 13.89 7.58 -19.67
CA ASN A 306 13.00 6.41 -19.68
C ASN A 306 13.41 5.39 -18.61
N VAL A 307 13.10 5.64 -17.32
CA VAL A 307 13.46 4.77 -16.19
C VAL A 307 12.87 3.36 -16.32
N GLY A 308 11.83 3.21 -17.13
CA GLY A 308 11.17 1.94 -17.41
C GLY A 308 11.99 0.99 -18.27
N TRP A 309 13.15 1.34 -18.81
CA TRP A 309 14.00 0.38 -19.54
C TRP A 309 14.68 -0.62 -18.60
N TRP A 310 14.53 -1.92 -18.88
CA TRP A 310 14.94 -2.99 -17.98
C TRP A 310 16.45 -3.04 -17.67
N PHE A 311 17.26 -2.52 -18.58
CA PHE A 311 18.71 -2.45 -18.44
C PHE A 311 19.21 -1.17 -17.76
N LYS A 312 18.32 -0.28 -17.28
CA LYS A 312 18.70 0.91 -16.51
C LYS A 312 18.84 0.62 -15.01
N PRO A 313 19.64 1.42 -14.27
CA PRO A 313 19.76 1.25 -12.83
C PRO A 313 18.38 1.31 -12.17
N TRP A 314 18.22 0.63 -11.04
CA TRP A 314 16.99 0.74 -10.26
C TRP A 314 16.78 2.18 -9.80
N PHE A 315 15.52 2.61 -9.72
CA PHE A 315 15.18 4.02 -9.56
C PHE A 315 15.84 4.65 -8.32
N TYR A 316 15.82 3.96 -7.16
CA TYR A 316 16.48 4.45 -5.96
C TYR A 316 18.00 4.59 -6.14
N GLN A 317 18.67 3.67 -6.85
CA GLN A 317 20.11 3.80 -7.11
C GLN A 317 20.42 4.98 -8.04
N HIS A 318 19.53 5.24 -9.02
CA HIS A 318 19.64 6.41 -9.89
C HIS A 318 19.44 7.71 -9.11
N ALA A 319 18.41 7.78 -8.27
CA ALA A 319 18.14 8.90 -7.38
C ALA A 319 19.33 9.18 -6.45
N GLN A 320 19.93 8.13 -5.87
CA GLN A 320 21.11 8.24 -5.01
C GLN A 320 22.30 8.94 -5.69
N THR A 321 22.39 8.92 -7.03
CA THR A 321 23.48 9.61 -7.73
C THR A 321 23.47 11.12 -7.54
N ALA A 322 22.34 11.71 -7.11
CA ALA A 322 22.25 13.12 -6.73
C ALA A 322 23.23 13.49 -5.63
N LEU A 323 23.48 12.60 -4.66
CA LEU A 323 24.43 12.83 -3.56
C LEU A 323 25.86 13.11 -4.06
N LYS A 324 26.22 12.60 -5.25
CA LYS A 324 27.53 12.84 -5.88
C LYS A 324 27.49 13.93 -6.94
N LYS A 325 26.38 14.05 -7.68
CA LYS A 325 26.24 14.97 -8.83
C LYS A 325 25.78 16.37 -8.44
N GLY A 326 25.23 16.55 -7.24
CA GLY A 326 24.45 17.73 -6.89
C GLY A 326 23.00 17.63 -7.40
N GLU A 327 22.26 18.73 -7.23
CA GLU A 327 20.88 18.82 -7.69
C GLU A 327 20.78 18.69 -9.21
N PHE A 328 19.82 17.90 -9.70
CA PHE A 328 19.55 17.79 -11.14
C PHE A 328 18.07 17.56 -11.43
N VAL A 329 17.70 17.80 -12.69
CA VAL A 329 16.33 17.67 -13.20
C VAL A 329 16.31 16.77 -14.43
N GLU A 330 15.30 15.94 -14.53
CA GLU A 330 15.02 15.12 -15.72
C GLU A 330 13.52 14.99 -15.97
N TYR A 331 13.17 14.48 -17.15
CA TYR A 331 11.79 14.27 -17.59
C TYR A 331 11.58 12.77 -17.80
N ILE A 332 10.70 12.20 -17.00
CA ILE A 332 10.38 10.77 -17.03
C ILE A 332 8.99 10.61 -17.67
N PRO A 333 8.75 9.69 -18.62
CA PRO A 333 7.40 9.43 -19.10
C PRO A 333 6.46 9.14 -17.93
N THR A 334 5.31 9.82 -17.85
CA THR A 334 4.45 9.83 -16.66
C THR A 334 4.10 8.43 -16.15
N ARG A 335 3.76 7.51 -17.07
CA ARG A 335 3.47 6.11 -16.69
C ARG A 335 4.70 5.39 -16.13
N GLU A 336 5.89 5.65 -16.65
CA GLU A 336 7.12 5.04 -16.10
C GLU A 336 7.46 5.61 -14.73
N TYR A 337 7.17 6.89 -14.48
CA TYR A 337 7.33 7.49 -13.16
C TYR A 337 6.37 6.87 -12.13
N TYR A 338 5.10 6.64 -12.50
CA TYR A 338 4.17 5.93 -11.62
C TYR A 338 4.72 4.57 -11.20
N HIS A 339 5.26 3.79 -12.14
CA HIS A 339 5.69 2.41 -11.85
C HIS A 339 7.18 2.25 -11.56
N ARG A 340 7.86 3.34 -11.17
CA ARG A 340 9.33 3.41 -11.02
C ARG A 340 9.92 2.39 -10.04
N HIS A 341 9.13 1.96 -9.05
CA HIS A 341 9.52 1.00 -8.02
C HIS A 341 9.20 -0.45 -8.34
N THR A 342 8.39 -0.71 -9.38
CA THR A 342 7.88 -2.05 -9.70
C THR A 342 8.99 -3.06 -9.94
N ARG A 343 10.00 -2.75 -10.77
CA ARG A 343 11.03 -3.72 -11.20
C ARG A 343 11.86 -4.25 -10.04
N CYS A 344 12.14 -3.43 -9.05
CA CYS A 344 13.03 -3.73 -7.93
C CYS A 344 12.30 -3.87 -6.60
N LEU A 345 10.96 -3.77 -6.59
CA LEU A 345 10.15 -3.76 -5.37
C LEU A 345 10.75 -2.78 -4.36
N TYR A 346 10.83 -1.50 -4.77
CA TYR A 346 11.68 -0.48 -4.15
C TYR A 346 13.17 -0.84 -4.18
N TRP A 347 13.65 -1.54 -3.17
CA TRP A 347 15.05 -2.02 -3.05
C TRP A 347 15.13 -3.45 -2.51
N GLU A 348 14.00 -4.09 -2.21
CA GLU A 348 13.96 -5.49 -1.76
C GLU A 348 14.49 -6.46 -2.82
N GLY A 349 14.46 -6.06 -4.09
CA GLY A 349 15.10 -6.79 -5.18
C GLY A 349 16.56 -7.14 -4.89
N LYS A 350 17.28 -6.33 -4.11
CA LYS A 350 18.67 -6.60 -3.68
C LYS A 350 18.76 -7.78 -2.70
N LEU A 351 17.76 -7.96 -1.84
CA LEU A 351 17.71 -9.08 -0.89
C LEU A 351 17.34 -10.39 -1.59
N ILE A 352 16.49 -10.31 -2.62
CA ILE A 352 16.05 -11.46 -3.41
C ILE A 352 17.15 -11.88 -4.41
N LEU A 353 17.79 -10.91 -5.06
CA LEU A 353 18.83 -11.08 -6.07
C LEU A 353 20.01 -10.14 -5.74
N PRO A 354 21.00 -10.58 -4.95
CA PRO A 354 22.12 -9.74 -4.49
C PRO A 354 22.94 -9.06 -5.60
N PHE A 355 22.96 -9.66 -6.79
CA PHE A 355 23.64 -9.13 -7.98
C PHE A 355 22.66 -8.66 -9.07
N GLY A 356 21.36 -8.56 -8.75
CA GLY A 356 20.31 -8.14 -9.69
C GLY A 356 20.47 -6.71 -10.20
N ASP A 357 21.25 -5.89 -9.51
CA ASP A 357 21.60 -4.52 -9.87
C ASP A 357 22.82 -4.40 -10.79
N GLN A 358 23.56 -5.50 -11.01
CA GLN A 358 24.72 -5.49 -11.90
C GLN A 358 24.29 -5.31 -13.35
N TRP A 359 25.08 -4.55 -14.11
CA TRP A 359 24.73 -4.18 -15.49
C TRP A 359 24.48 -5.40 -16.39
N TRP A 360 25.29 -6.46 -16.26
CA TRP A 360 25.17 -7.68 -17.05
C TRP A 360 23.87 -8.44 -16.73
N PHE A 361 23.46 -8.46 -15.46
CA PHE A 361 22.20 -9.09 -15.06
C PHE A 361 21.03 -8.28 -15.61
N ARG A 362 21.03 -6.97 -15.39
CA ARG A 362 19.95 -6.09 -15.86
C ARG A 362 19.81 -6.16 -17.38
N PHE A 363 20.92 -6.23 -18.11
CA PHE A 363 20.90 -6.34 -19.57
C PHE A 363 20.36 -7.70 -20.06
N LEU A 364 20.85 -8.82 -19.50
CA LEU A 364 20.53 -10.16 -19.99
C LEU A 364 19.22 -10.75 -19.43
N LEU A 365 18.92 -10.47 -18.16
CA LEU A 365 17.81 -11.10 -17.40
C LEU A 365 16.84 -10.07 -16.81
N GLY A 366 17.17 -8.78 -16.79
CA GLY A 366 16.33 -7.73 -16.18
C GLY A 366 14.96 -7.56 -16.82
N TRP A 367 14.76 -8.02 -18.06
CA TRP A 367 13.47 -8.00 -18.74
C TRP A 367 12.44 -8.97 -18.13
N MET A 368 12.88 -9.98 -17.37
CA MET A 368 12.00 -10.89 -16.61
C MET A 368 11.59 -10.33 -15.24
N MET A 369 12.17 -9.21 -14.81
CA MET A 369 11.83 -8.56 -13.54
C MET A 369 10.51 -7.77 -13.65
N PRO A 370 9.73 -7.63 -12.56
CA PRO A 370 10.01 -8.15 -11.22
C PRO A 370 9.59 -9.62 -11.04
N PRO A 371 10.17 -10.35 -10.06
CA PRO A 371 9.59 -11.61 -9.62
C PRO A 371 8.20 -11.37 -9.03
N LYS A 372 7.23 -12.22 -9.39
CA LYS A 372 5.88 -12.11 -8.83
C LYS A 372 5.90 -12.45 -7.35
N VAL A 373 5.50 -11.49 -6.51
CA VAL A 373 5.50 -11.63 -5.03
C VAL A 373 4.73 -12.87 -4.59
N SER A 374 3.63 -13.20 -5.28
CA SER A 374 2.84 -14.38 -4.94
C SER A 374 3.57 -15.70 -5.17
N LEU A 375 4.44 -15.75 -6.17
CA LEU A 375 5.24 -16.94 -6.50
C LEU A 375 6.47 -17.04 -5.60
N LEU A 376 7.06 -15.89 -5.23
CA LEU A 376 8.05 -15.81 -4.17
C LEU A 376 7.50 -16.34 -2.85
N LYS A 377 6.24 -16.09 -2.51
CA LYS A 377 5.61 -16.64 -1.30
C LYS A 377 5.28 -18.13 -1.44
N ALA A 378 4.74 -18.54 -2.58
CA ALA A 378 4.37 -19.94 -2.84
C ALA A 378 5.57 -20.90 -2.75
N THR A 379 6.78 -20.42 -3.03
CA THR A 379 8.03 -21.19 -2.95
C THR A 379 8.69 -21.15 -1.56
N GLN A 380 8.05 -20.54 -0.56
CA GLN A 380 8.57 -20.50 0.82
C GLN A 380 8.00 -21.65 1.64
N GLY A 381 8.89 -22.50 2.16
CA GLY A 381 8.55 -23.35 3.31
C GLY A 381 8.34 -22.52 4.57
N GLU A 382 7.70 -23.10 5.59
CA GLU A 382 7.37 -22.42 6.85
C GLU A 382 8.62 -21.84 7.55
N ALA A 383 9.74 -22.57 7.51
CA ALA A 383 11.01 -22.10 8.08
C ALA A 383 11.57 -20.85 7.38
N ILE A 384 11.48 -20.77 6.05
CA ILE A 384 11.94 -19.60 5.29
C ILE A 384 10.99 -18.42 5.54
N ARG A 385 9.67 -18.66 5.57
CA ARG A 385 8.69 -17.61 5.88
C ARG A 385 8.95 -16.98 7.26
N ASN A 386 9.16 -17.81 8.29
CA ASN A 386 9.48 -17.34 9.64
C ASN A 386 10.81 -16.57 9.67
N TYR A 387 11.81 -17.03 8.92
CA TYR A 387 13.07 -16.31 8.77
C TYR A 387 12.86 -14.89 8.24
N TYR A 388 12.08 -14.72 7.16
CA TYR A 388 11.80 -13.38 6.64
C TYR A 388 11.03 -12.52 7.66
N HIS A 389 10.06 -13.08 8.38
CA HIS A 389 9.34 -12.35 9.42
C HIS A 389 10.22 -11.89 10.60
N GLU A 390 11.25 -12.65 10.95
CA GLU A 390 12.14 -12.32 12.08
C GLU A 390 13.30 -11.43 11.67
N MET A 391 13.78 -11.57 10.43
CA MET A 391 15.03 -10.99 9.95
C MET A 391 14.85 -9.85 8.95
N HIS A 392 13.61 -9.53 8.58
CA HIS A 392 13.28 -8.40 7.71
C HIS A 392 12.24 -7.53 8.39
N VAL A 393 12.33 -6.23 8.15
CA VAL A 393 11.29 -5.27 8.49
C VAL A 393 10.64 -4.86 7.18
N ILE A 394 9.34 -5.08 7.08
CA ILE A 394 8.46 -4.50 6.06
C ILE A 394 7.33 -3.84 6.84
N GLN A 395 7.58 -2.58 7.22
CA GLN A 395 6.69 -1.80 8.06
C GLN A 395 6.62 -0.36 7.56
N ASP A 396 5.52 0.27 7.90
CA ASP A 396 5.23 1.65 7.59
C ASP A 396 4.76 2.34 8.87
N MET A 397 5.24 3.54 9.06
CA MET A 397 4.85 4.39 10.18
C MET A 397 4.15 5.61 9.60
N LEU A 398 2.82 5.67 9.69
CA LEU A 398 2.06 6.85 9.29
C LEU A 398 2.10 7.83 10.45
N VAL A 399 2.87 8.90 10.32
CA VAL A 399 3.12 9.86 11.41
C VAL A 399 2.69 11.26 11.00
N PRO A 400 2.20 12.09 11.93
CA PRO A 400 2.00 13.50 11.65
C PRO A 400 3.30 14.14 11.11
N LEU A 401 3.20 15.07 10.15
CA LEU A 401 4.37 15.59 9.43
C LEU A 401 5.45 16.15 10.36
N TYR A 402 5.05 16.85 11.42
CA TYR A 402 5.96 17.43 12.41
C TYR A 402 6.71 16.39 13.26
N LYS A 403 6.33 15.10 13.19
CA LYS A 403 6.95 13.97 13.88
C LYS A 403 7.91 13.15 13.00
N VAL A 404 8.06 13.47 11.72
CA VAL A 404 8.94 12.71 10.81
C VAL A 404 10.37 12.64 11.32
N GLY A 405 10.91 13.76 11.84
CA GLY A 405 12.25 13.76 12.42
C GLY A 405 12.38 12.86 13.66
N ASP A 406 11.34 12.74 14.49
CA ASP A 406 11.32 11.82 15.64
C ASP A 406 11.26 10.36 15.17
N ALA A 407 10.44 10.09 14.15
CA ALA A 407 10.30 8.76 13.55
C ALA A 407 11.61 8.28 12.92
N LEU A 408 12.32 9.14 12.18
CA LEU A 408 13.60 8.80 11.57
C LEU A 408 14.66 8.42 12.60
N GLU A 409 14.82 9.21 13.67
CA GLU A 409 15.74 8.88 14.77
C GLU A 409 15.34 7.59 15.49
N TRP A 410 14.05 7.36 15.64
CA TRP A 410 13.54 6.12 16.22
C TRP A 410 13.89 4.91 15.35
N VAL A 411 13.68 4.98 14.03
CA VAL A 411 14.00 3.90 13.08
C VAL A 411 15.51 3.64 13.05
N ASP A 412 16.33 4.70 13.02
CA ASP A 412 17.78 4.58 13.06
C ASP A 412 18.25 3.84 14.31
N ARG A 413 17.75 4.20 15.49
CA ARG A 413 18.12 3.56 16.76
C ARG A 413 17.63 2.11 16.88
N GLU A 414 16.38 1.85 16.52
CA GLU A 414 15.72 0.58 16.81
C GLU A 414 15.97 -0.49 15.74
N MET A 415 16.00 -0.06 14.47
CA MET A 415 16.00 -0.96 13.31
C MET A 415 17.26 -0.80 12.44
N GLU A 416 17.88 0.38 12.40
CA GLU A 416 19.05 0.68 11.56
C GLU A 416 18.81 0.26 10.09
N VAL A 417 17.61 0.50 9.58
CA VAL A 417 17.20 0.13 8.22
C VAL A 417 17.38 1.31 7.28
N TYR A 418 18.07 1.06 6.18
CA TYR A 418 18.23 2.01 5.07
C TYR A 418 18.20 1.28 3.72
N PRO A 419 17.74 1.96 2.65
CA PRO A 419 17.16 3.31 2.65
C PRO A 419 15.75 3.33 3.29
N ILE A 420 15.29 4.53 3.66
CA ILE A 420 13.95 4.80 4.20
C ILE A 420 13.17 5.60 3.16
N TRP A 421 11.93 5.19 2.88
CA TRP A 421 11.00 5.88 2.00
C TRP A 421 10.18 6.89 2.78
N LEU A 422 10.02 8.10 2.27
CA LEU A 422 9.14 9.12 2.84
C LEU A 422 8.15 9.58 1.78
N CYS A 423 6.86 9.44 2.07
CA CYS A 423 5.79 9.87 1.17
C CYS A 423 4.70 10.62 1.94
N PRO A 424 4.45 11.91 1.63
CA PRO A 424 3.45 12.69 2.36
C PRO A 424 2.04 12.37 1.89
N HIS A 425 1.08 12.40 2.82
CA HIS A 425 -0.34 12.30 2.51
C HIS A 425 -1.19 13.14 3.45
N ARG A 426 -2.32 13.63 2.94
CA ARG A 426 -3.33 14.28 3.77
C ARG A 426 -4.21 13.24 4.47
N LEU A 427 -4.57 13.51 5.72
CA LEU A 427 -5.77 12.97 6.34
C LEU A 427 -6.82 14.09 6.40
N PHE A 428 -7.94 13.91 5.71
CA PHE A 428 -9.00 14.91 5.69
C PHE A 428 -9.84 14.87 6.97
N LYS A 429 -10.31 16.04 7.41
CA LYS A 429 -11.34 16.18 8.44
C LYS A 429 -12.70 15.85 7.82
N LEU A 430 -13.06 14.57 7.89
CA LEU A 430 -14.31 14.03 7.34
C LEU A 430 -15.53 14.40 8.22
N PRO A 431 -16.78 14.37 7.69
CA PRO A 431 -17.98 14.67 8.48
C PRO A 431 -18.26 13.62 9.57
N VAL A 432 -17.65 12.45 9.47
CA VAL A 432 -17.71 11.36 10.45
C VAL A 432 -16.30 10.92 10.79
N LYS A 433 -16.10 10.47 12.04
CA LYS A 433 -14.81 9.94 12.47
C LYS A 433 -14.64 8.51 11.94
N THR A 434 -13.67 8.32 11.06
CA THR A 434 -13.29 7.03 10.48
C THR A 434 -12.18 6.35 11.30
N MET A 435 -11.83 5.11 10.97
CA MET A 435 -10.78 4.34 11.68
C MET A 435 -9.44 5.09 11.81
N VAL A 436 -9.07 5.84 10.78
CA VAL A 436 -7.98 6.82 10.82
C VAL A 436 -8.59 8.21 10.70
N TYR A 437 -8.08 9.16 11.47
CA TYR A 437 -8.60 10.53 11.52
C TYR A 437 -7.51 11.50 11.99
N PRO A 438 -7.53 12.79 11.56
CA PRO A 438 -6.62 13.80 12.08
C PRO A 438 -6.61 13.90 13.61
N GLU A 439 -5.50 14.38 14.17
CA GLU A 439 -5.36 14.65 15.59
C GLU A 439 -6.43 15.65 16.07
N PRO A 440 -7.04 15.44 17.25
CA PRO A 440 -7.97 16.42 17.81
C PRO A 440 -7.32 17.81 17.95
N GLY A 441 -7.93 18.83 17.35
CA GLY A 441 -7.49 20.21 17.44
C GLY A 441 -6.28 20.56 16.58
N PHE A 442 -5.89 19.72 15.60
CA PHE A 442 -4.81 20.03 14.66
C PHE A 442 -5.02 21.37 13.93
N GLU A 443 -6.28 21.71 13.64
CA GLU A 443 -6.67 22.91 12.89
C GLU A 443 -6.30 24.23 13.60
N HIS A 444 -6.10 24.20 14.92
CA HIS A 444 -5.77 25.35 15.75
C HIS A 444 -4.26 25.55 15.92
N GLN A 445 -3.46 24.56 15.52
CA GLN A 445 -2.03 24.54 15.77
C GLN A 445 -1.23 25.15 14.62
N HIS A 446 -1.84 25.25 13.43
CA HIS A 446 -1.28 25.89 12.24
C HIS A 446 0.14 25.43 11.91
N ARG A 447 0.41 24.12 12.05
CA ARG A 447 1.72 23.55 11.75
C ARG A 447 1.96 23.55 10.24
N GLN A 448 3.22 23.61 9.84
CA GLN A 448 3.62 23.40 8.45
C GLN A 448 3.12 22.02 7.98
N GLY A 449 2.48 21.94 6.81
CA GLY A 449 1.76 20.75 6.36
C GLY A 449 0.23 20.88 6.51
N ASP A 450 -0.22 21.47 7.61
CA ASP A 450 -1.62 21.41 8.01
C ASP A 450 -2.46 22.53 7.39
N THR A 451 -3.70 22.20 7.06
CA THR A 451 -4.73 23.13 6.57
C THR A 451 -5.92 23.15 7.53
N SER A 452 -6.92 24.00 7.28
CA SER A 452 -8.13 24.00 8.11
C SER A 452 -8.99 22.75 7.95
N TYR A 453 -8.75 21.95 6.90
CA TYR A 453 -9.60 20.82 6.52
C TYR A 453 -8.84 19.48 6.42
N ALA A 454 -7.52 19.48 6.56
CA ALA A 454 -6.70 18.28 6.52
C ALA A 454 -5.38 18.46 7.29
N GLN A 455 -4.98 17.41 8.00
CA GLN A 455 -3.68 17.31 8.63
C GLN A 455 -2.71 16.59 7.70
N MET A 456 -1.46 17.06 7.62
CA MET A 456 -0.43 16.36 6.85
C MET A 456 0.21 15.26 7.68
N PHE A 457 0.28 14.08 7.08
CA PHE A 457 0.98 12.92 7.56
C PHE A 457 2.06 12.52 6.56
N THR A 458 2.97 11.67 7.01
CA THR A 458 3.99 11.04 6.19
C THR A 458 4.01 9.57 6.48
N ASP A 459 4.04 8.79 5.41
CA ASP A 459 4.42 7.39 5.47
C ASP A 459 5.95 7.28 5.53
N VAL A 460 6.45 6.72 6.62
CA VAL A 460 7.86 6.35 6.79
C VAL A 460 7.99 4.86 6.51
N GLY A 461 8.29 4.53 5.26
CA GLY A 461 8.41 3.17 4.75
C GLY A 461 9.77 2.55 5.03
N VAL A 462 9.76 1.43 5.75
CA VAL A 462 10.94 0.70 6.22
C VAL A 462 10.91 -0.73 5.68
N TYR A 463 11.64 -0.97 4.59
CA TYR A 463 11.56 -2.23 3.82
C TYR A 463 12.93 -2.88 3.59
N TYR A 464 13.57 -3.43 4.62
CA TYR A 464 14.86 -4.09 4.43
C TYR A 464 15.23 -5.04 5.57
N SER A 465 16.39 -5.69 5.43
CA SER A 465 17.04 -6.34 6.55
C SER A 465 17.66 -5.29 7.50
N PRO A 466 17.34 -5.30 8.80
CA PRO A 466 17.94 -4.43 9.81
C PRO A 466 19.47 -4.47 9.83
N GLY A 467 20.12 -3.35 10.16
CA GLY A 467 21.57 -3.27 10.32
C GLY A 467 22.18 -4.38 11.19
N PRO A 468 21.62 -4.68 12.38
CA PRO A 468 22.05 -5.80 13.22
C PRO A 468 22.01 -7.15 12.49
N VAL A 469 20.95 -7.41 11.73
CA VAL A 469 20.82 -8.63 10.93
C VAL A 469 21.93 -8.73 9.90
N LEU A 470 22.21 -7.64 9.17
CA LEU A 470 23.26 -7.59 8.15
C LEU A 470 24.66 -7.80 8.75
N ARG A 471 24.88 -7.37 9.99
CA ARG A 471 26.12 -7.61 10.75
C ARG A 471 26.17 -8.99 11.41
N GLY A 472 25.13 -9.81 11.30
CA GLY A 472 25.03 -11.13 11.92
C GLY A 472 24.84 -11.09 13.44
N GLU A 473 24.25 -10.02 13.95
CA GLU A 473 23.89 -9.82 15.35
C GLU A 473 22.48 -10.34 15.64
N VAL A 474 22.18 -10.53 16.93
CA VAL A 474 20.83 -10.87 17.38
C VAL A 474 19.90 -9.67 17.16
N PHE A 475 18.74 -9.94 16.54
CA PHE A 475 17.67 -8.99 16.31
C PHE A 475 16.34 -9.70 16.54
N ASP A 476 15.44 -9.08 17.31
CA ASP A 476 14.07 -9.57 17.50
C ASP A 476 13.12 -8.64 16.74
N GLY A 477 12.72 -9.07 15.53
CA GLY A 477 11.81 -8.30 14.70
C GLY A 477 10.40 -8.16 15.29
N ALA A 478 9.91 -9.17 16.02
CA ALA A 478 8.60 -9.07 16.66
C ALA A 478 8.62 -8.04 17.79
N ASP A 479 9.72 -7.98 18.55
CA ASP A 479 9.88 -7.00 19.61
C ASP A 479 10.09 -5.57 19.09
N ALA A 480 10.87 -5.42 18.01
CA ALA A 480 11.02 -4.14 17.32
C ALA A 480 9.66 -3.62 16.80
N VAL A 481 8.84 -4.48 16.20
CA VAL A 481 7.48 -4.13 15.75
C VAL A 481 6.58 -3.76 16.93
N ARG A 482 6.60 -4.51 18.04
CA ARG A 482 5.82 -4.15 19.24
C ARG A 482 6.20 -2.77 19.79
N ARG A 483 7.50 -2.43 19.79
CA ARG A 483 7.95 -1.09 20.21
C ARG A 483 7.50 -0.01 19.22
N MET A 484 7.57 -0.28 17.92
CA MET A 484 7.09 0.62 16.87
C MET A 484 5.60 0.93 17.05
N GLU A 485 4.78 -0.10 17.26
CA GLU A 485 3.34 0.04 17.44
C GLU A 485 2.98 0.87 18.69
N ASN A 486 3.70 0.67 19.81
CA ASN A 486 3.51 1.49 20.99
C ASN A 486 3.91 2.95 20.73
N TRP A 487 5.04 3.16 20.04
CA TRP A 487 5.50 4.51 19.69
C TRP A 487 4.49 5.23 18.79
N LEU A 488 3.88 4.54 17.82
CA LEU A 488 2.82 5.07 16.98
C LEU A 488 1.59 5.49 17.81
N ILE A 489 1.12 4.64 18.73
CA ILE A 489 0.00 4.97 19.63
C ILE A 489 0.32 6.21 20.47
N GLU A 490 1.54 6.32 20.99
CA GLU A 490 1.99 7.45 21.82
C GLU A 490 2.17 8.76 21.02
N ASN A 491 2.37 8.68 19.71
CA ASN A 491 2.60 9.82 18.82
C ASN A 491 1.46 10.03 17.81
N HIS A 492 0.26 9.51 18.10
CA HIS A 492 -0.94 9.66 17.26
C HIS A 492 -0.72 9.23 15.79
N GLY A 493 0.13 8.22 15.58
CA GLY A 493 0.39 7.61 14.29
C GLY A 493 -0.41 6.33 14.07
N PHE A 494 -0.37 5.85 12.83
CA PHE A 494 -1.06 4.62 12.41
C PHE A 494 -0.10 3.65 11.75
N GLN A 495 -0.39 2.36 11.87
CA GLN A 495 0.28 1.30 11.12
C GLN A 495 -0.65 0.84 9.99
N PRO A 496 -0.22 0.82 8.72
CA PRO A 496 -1.02 0.25 7.65
C PRO A 496 -1.35 -1.22 7.90
N GLN A 497 -2.63 -1.55 7.81
CA GLN A 497 -3.14 -2.89 8.15
C GLN A 497 -2.72 -4.00 7.17
N TYR A 498 -1.98 -3.68 6.10
CA TYR A 498 -1.41 -4.70 5.23
C TYR A 498 -0.13 -5.33 5.81
N ALA A 499 0.52 -4.63 6.75
CA ALA A 499 1.68 -5.07 7.48
C ALA A 499 1.30 -6.06 8.59
N VAL A 500 2.30 -6.73 9.17
CA VAL A 500 2.10 -7.66 10.27
C VAL A 500 2.01 -6.87 11.57
N SER A 501 0.92 -7.03 12.31
CA SER A 501 0.71 -6.40 13.62
C SER A 501 0.85 -7.40 14.77
N GLU A 502 1.55 -6.97 15.83
CA GLU A 502 1.72 -7.67 17.11
C GLU A 502 0.75 -7.15 18.19
N LEU A 503 -0.14 -6.20 17.84
CA LEU A 503 -1.11 -5.62 18.75
C LEU A 503 -2.13 -6.66 19.26
N ASN A 504 -2.44 -6.56 20.55
CA ASN A 504 -3.70 -7.10 21.07
C ASN A 504 -4.86 -6.16 20.70
N GLU A 505 -6.10 -6.67 20.82
CA GLU A 505 -7.29 -5.93 20.39
C GLU A 505 -7.45 -4.57 21.07
N LYS A 506 -7.22 -4.52 22.39
CA LYS A 506 -7.30 -3.27 23.16
C LYS A 506 -6.34 -2.21 22.62
N LYS A 507 -5.10 -2.58 22.28
CA LYS A 507 -4.13 -1.64 21.71
C LYS A 507 -4.44 -1.31 20.25
N PHE A 508 -4.97 -2.26 19.49
CA PHE A 508 -5.44 -2.01 18.12
C PHE A 508 -6.48 -0.89 18.10
N TRP A 509 -7.50 -0.96 18.96
CA TRP A 509 -8.52 0.09 19.09
C TRP A 509 -8.07 1.34 19.87
N ARG A 510 -6.82 1.38 20.36
CA ARG A 510 -6.19 2.65 20.78
C ARG A 510 -5.51 3.36 19.61
N MET A 511 -5.05 2.61 18.62
CA MET A 511 -4.47 3.16 17.39
C MET A 511 -5.56 3.59 16.41
N PHE A 512 -6.63 2.80 16.27
CA PHE A 512 -7.74 3.06 15.36
C PHE A 512 -9.04 3.37 16.10
N ASP A 513 -9.90 4.18 15.48
CA ASP A 513 -11.25 4.41 15.99
C ASP A 513 -12.22 3.28 15.58
N ALA A 514 -12.92 2.70 16.54
CA ALA A 514 -13.80 1.55 16.31
C ALA A 514 -15.25 1.94 15.99
N ASP A 515 -15.68 3.17 16.30
CA ASP A 515 -17.11 3.47 16.51
C ASP A 515 -17.91 3.33 15.22
N LEU A 516 -17.49 4.01 14.15
CA LEU A 516 -18.15 3.94 12.85
C LEU A 516 -18.09 2.53 12.25
N TYR A 517 -16.95 1.86 12.41
CA TYR A 517 -16.74 0.52 11.88
C TYR A 517 -17.67 -0.50 12.56
N GLU A 518 -17.75 -0.51 13.88
CA GLU A 518 -18.65 -1.40 14.64
C GLU A 518 -20.12 -1.05 14.42
N HIS A 519 -20.45 0.24 14.27
CA HIS A 519 -21.79 0.67 13.86
C HIS A 519 -22.19 0.05 12.51
N ALA A 520 -21.34 0.19 11.49
CA ALA A 520 -21.57 -0.38 10.17
C ALA A 520 -21.65 -1.91 10.22
N ARG A 521 -20.81 -2.57 11.03
CA ARG A 521 -20.88 -4.03 11.18
C ARG A 521 -22.24 -4.50 11.65
N LYS A 522 -22.81 -3.83 12.65
CA LYS A 522 -24.13 -4.17 13.21
C LYS A 522 -25.23 -3.86 12.20
N LYS A 523 -25.28 -2.62 11.70
CA LYS A 523 -26.31 -2.13 10.77
C LYS A 523 -26.44 -2.99 9.51
N TYR A 524 -25.31 -3.45 8.96
CA TYR A 524 -25.27 -4.19 7.70
C TYR A 524 -25.13 -5.72 7.86
N GLY A 525 -25.37 -6.26 9.07
CA GLY A 525 -25.36 -7.70 9.33
C GLY A 525 -24.00 -8.38 9.17
N ALA A 526 -22.90 -7.62 9.25
CA ALA A 526 -21.56 -8.16 9.09
C ALA A 526 -21.09 -8.97 10.29
N VAL A 527 -21.62 -8.67 11.49
CA VAL A 527 -21.38 -9.49 12.70
C VAL A 527 -21.89 -10.91 12.46
N GLY A 528 -21.06 -11.94 12.75
CA GLY A 528 -21.40 -13.35 12.50
C GLY A 528 -21.37 -13.80 11.03
N THR A 529 -21.23 -12.87 10.08
CA THR A 529 -21.07 -13.18 8.65
C THR A 529 -19.62 -13.00 8.21
N PHE A 530 -19.00 -11.87 8.55
CA PHE A 530 -17.62 -11.55 8.20
C PHE A 530 -16.76 -11.47 9.47
N MET A 531 -15.51 -11.91 9.35
CA MET A 531 -14.48 -11.73 10.40
C MET A 531 -14.30 -10.25 10.76
N SER A 532 -14.01 -9.92 12.02
CA SER A 532 -13.64 -8.54 12.37
C SER A 532 -12.28 -8.15 11.76
N VAL A 533 -12.07 -6.85 11.52
CA VAL A 533 -10.84 -6.30 10.99
C VAL A 533 -9.64 -6.58 11.91
N TYR A 534 -9.80 -6.46 13.23
CA TYR A 534 -8.76 -6.79 14.19
C TYR A 534 -8.31 -8.24 14.01
N TYR A 535 -9.24 -9.19 14.09
CA TYR A 535 -8.89 -10.59 13.91
C TYR A 535 -8.30 -10.81 12.53
N LYS A 536 -8.82 -10.20 11.47
CA LYS A 536 -8.28 -10.34 10.11
C LYS A 536 -6.83 -9.85 9.98
N SER A 537 -6.41 -8.91 10.81
CA SER A 537 -5.08 -8.29 10.80
C SER A 537 -4.11 -8.85 11.85
N LYS A 538 -4.62 -9.50 12.91
CA LYS A 538 -3.83 -10.14 13.97
C LYS A 538 -2.85 -11.18 13.42
N LYS A 539 -1.60 -11.15 13.89
CA LYS A 539 -0.59 -12.18 13.61
C LYS A 539 -0.92 -13.50 14.29
N GLY A 540 -0.62 -14.61 13.61
CA GLY A 540 -0.71 -15.97 14.15
C GLY A 540 -1.77 -16.84 13.48
N ARG A 541 -1.70 -18.16 13.75
CA ARG A 541 -2.73 -19.11 13.29
C ARG A 541 -3.99 -18.87 14.13
N LYS A 542 -5.13 -18.70 13.47
CA LYS A 542 -6.41 -18.64 14.18
C LYS A 542 -6.89 -20.03 14.51
N THR A 543 -7.30 -20.21 15.76
CA THR A 543 -7.96 -21.43 16.21
C THR A 543 -9.41 -21.46 15.74
N GLU A 544 -9.98 -22.64 15.59
CA GLU A 544 -11.41 -22.79 15.32
C GLU A 544 -12.27 -22.15 16.42
N LYS A 545 -11.79 -22.21 17.67
CA LYS A 545 -12.42 -21.55 18.82
C LYS A 545 -12.54 -20.03 18.65
N GLU A 546 -11.47 -19.35 18.23
CA GLU A 546 -11.51 -17.90 17.98
C GLU A 546 -12.50 -17.54 16.85
N VAL A 547 -12.67 -18.41 15.85
CA VAL A 547 -13.69 -18.22 14.81
C VAL A 547 -15.09 -18.41 15.37
N GLN A 548 -15.31 -19.44 16.20
CA GLN A 548 -16.60 -19.69 16.84
C GLN A 548 -16.99 -18.57 17.82
N GLU A 549 -16.04 -18.05 18.61
CA GLU A 549 -16.26 -16.88 19.49
C GLU A 549 -16.69 -15.66 18.66
N ALA A 550 -16.04 -15.41 17.52
CA ALA A 550 -16.43 -14.33 16.59
C ALA A 550 -17.80 -14.56 15.90
N GLU A 551 -18.19 -15.82 15.69
CA GLU A 551 -19.53 -16.19 15.21
C GLU A 551 -20.59 -15.97 16.29
N GLN A 552 -20.28 -16.31 17.55
CA GLN A 552 -21.19 -16.17 18.70
C GLN A 552 -21.49 -14.72 19.09
N ALA A 553 -20.60 -13.78 18.78
CA ALA A 553 -20.85 -12.34 18.97
C ALA A 553 -22.15 -11.87 18.28
N HIS A 554 -22.59 -12.56 17.22
CA HIS A 554 -23.88 -12.29 16.55
C HIS A 554 -25.09 -12.77 17.36
N LEU A 555 -24.97 -13.89 18.07
CA LEU A 555 -26.07 -14.49 18.83
C LEU A 555 -26.40 -13.65 20.07
N GLU A 556 -25.39 -13.20 20.83
CA GLU A 556 -25.61 -12.36 22.01
C GLU A 556 -26.28 -11.02 21.65
N THR A 557 -25.92 -10.45 20.50
CA THR A 557 -26.54 -9.20 20.01
C THR A 557 -28.00 -9.42 19.60
N ALA A 558 -28.31 -10.54 18.93
CA ALA A 558 -29.68 -10.89 18.53
C ALA A 558 -30.60 -11.22 19.72
N TYR A 559 -30.08 -11.79 20.80
CA TYR A 559 -30.85 -12.03 22.04
C TYR A 559 -31.07 -10.74 22.85
N ALA A 560 -30.13 -9.79 22.82
CA ALA A 560 -30.27 -8.51 23.51
C ALA A 560 -31.24 -7.53 22.83
N GLU A 561 -31.51 -7.70 21.52
CA GLU A 561 -32.50 -6.90 20.77
C GLU A 561 -33.91 -7.55 20.75
N ALA A 562 -34.03 -8.80 21.22
CA ALA A 562 -35.28 -9.56 21.28
C ALA A 562 -35.88 -9.70 22.70
N GLY A 563 -35.22 -9.14 23.72
CA GLY A 563 -35.69 -9.05 25.10
C GLY A 563 -35.75 -7.60 25.56
#